data_AF-A0A268ETL4-F1
#
_entry.id   AF-A0A268ETL4-F1
#
_cell.length_a   1.000
_cell.length_b   1.000
_cell.length_c   1.000
_cell.angle_alpha   90.00
_cell.angle_beta   90.00
_cell.angle_gamma   90.00
#
_symmetry.space_group_name_H-M   'P 1'
#
loop_
_entity.id
_entity.type
_entity.pdbx_description
1 polymer ?
#
loop_
_entity_poly.entity_id
_entity_poly.type
_entity_poly.pdbx_seq_one_letter_code
_entity_poly.pdbx_strand_id
1 'polypeptide(L)'
;MKKLGRNDLCHCGSGKKYKKCCLEKDQHRERHTVRGKVIQFPGSKPASAMKPEAERLWQMLNDKLVWLDWKADEHRELAESVFPQICRDYKLKDEDTLFKVFSLLLIWNNFSKEVNPSYRKPGGYAAALEHLATSLLELPVTKSELAKKHEVSPATLNRYSSQISEFMDGVAASDGAPAGQGNEGSGN
;
A
#
# COMPACT_ATOMS: atom_id res chain seq x y z
N MET A 1 -24.11 -12.89 -19.50
CA MET A 1 -23.75 -14.32 -19.34
C MET A 1 -24.74 -14.95 -18.36
N LYS A 2 -25.29 -16.14 -18.64
CA LYS A 2 -26.28 -16.81 -17.77
C LYS A 2 -25.63 -17.15 -16.42
N LYS A 3 -26.21 -16.69 -15.31
CA LYS A 3 -25.72 -16.99 -13.96
C LYS A 3 -25.91 -18.49 -13.71
N LEU A 4 -24.81 -19.21 -13.50
CA LEU A 4 -24.84 -20.63 -13.10
C LEU A 4 -25.48 -20.75 -11.72
N GLY A 5 -26.47 -21.64 -11.59
CA GLY A 5 -27.12 -21.95 -10.34
C GLY A 5 -26.18 -22.73 -9.42
N ARG A 6 -26.28 -22.50 -8.10
CA ARG A 6 -25.42 -23.12 -7.07
C ARG A 6 -25.35 -24.67 -7.16
N ASN A 7 -26.40 -25.31 -7.66
CA ASN A 7 -26.49 -26.77 -7.77
C ASN A 7 -26.17 -27.31 -9.17
N ASP A 8 -25.90 -26.46 -10.16
CA ASP A 8 -25.60 -26.86 -11.54
C ASP A 8 -24.21 -27.51 -11.65
N LEU A 9 -23.94 -28.17 -12.77
CA LEU A 9 -22.61 -28.72 -13.05
C LEU A 9 -21.60 -27.58 -13.24
N CYS A 10 -20.43 -27.76 -12.64
CA CYS A 10 -19.38 -26.75 -12.65
C CYS A 10 -18.78 -26.56 -14.06
N HIS A 11 -18.55 -25.31 -14.47
CA HIS A 11 -18.04 -24.96 -15.80
C HIS A 11 -16.61 -25.43 -16.09
N CYS A 12 -15.84 -25.79 -15.06
CA CYS A 12 -14.47 -26.28 -15.19
C CYS A 12 -14.34 -27.72 -15.71
N GLY A 13 -15.47 -28.37 -16.08
CA GLY A 13 -15.46 -29.73 -16.62
C GLY A 13 -15.23 -30.83 -15.60
N SER A 14 -15.23 -30.53 -14.29
CA SER A 14 -14.93 -31.51 -13.23
C SER A 14 -16.05 -32.51 -12.94
N GLY A 15 -17.23 -32.36 -13.54
CA GLY A 15 -18.43 -33.18 -13.26
C GLY A 15 -19.05 -32.97 -11.88
N LYS A 16 -18.52 -32.06 -11.04
CA LYS A 16 -19.03 -31.76 -9.70
C LYS A 16 -20.04 -30.62 -9.73
N LYS A 17 -20.93 -30.56 -8.73
CA LYS A 17 -21.85 -29.42 -8.51
C LYS A 17 -21.04 -28.14 -8.26
N TYR A 18 -21.45 -27.01 -8.85
CA TYR A 18 -20.76 -25.73 -8.81
C TYR A 18 -20.39 -25.30 -7.38
N LYS A 19 -21.31 -25.45 -6.41
CA LYS A 19 -21.07 -25.14 -4.99
C LYS A 19 -19.95 -25.91 -4.29
N LYS A 20 -19.54 -27.05 -4.83
CA LYS A 20 -18.47 -27.91 -4.27
C LYS A 20 -17.19 -27.85 -5.09
N CYS A 21 -17.10 -26.94 -6.07
CA CYS A 21 -15.97 -26.87 -6.98
C CYS A 21 -15.49 -25.43 -7.17
N CYS A 22 -15.91 -24.73 -8.22
CA CYS A 22 -15.41 -23.38 -8.49
C CYS A 22 -16.17 -22.27 -7.75
N LEU A 23 -17.30 -22.52 -7.09
CA LEU A 23 -18.09 -21.45 -6.48
C LEU A 23 -17.28 -20.57 -5.51
N GLU A 24 -16.52 -21.14 -4.58
CA GLU A 24 -15.70 -20.34 -3.66
C GLU A 24 -14.58 -19.60 -4.37
N LYS A 25 -13.97 -20.21 -5.39
CA LYS A 25 -12.91 -19.60 -6.20
C LYS A 25 -13.45 -18.45 -7.05
N ASP A 26 -14.64 -18.62 -7.61
CA ASP A 26 -15.34 -17.63 -8.41
C ASP A 26 -15.90 -16.52 -7.52
N GLN A 27 -16.39 -16.82 -6.31
CA GLN A 27 -16.76 -15.81 -5.31
C GLN A 27 -15.56 -15.03 -4.81
N HIS A 28 -14.40 -15.66 -4.64
CA HIS A 28 -13.16 -14.96 -4.33
C HIS A 28 -12.78 -14.07 -5.52
N ARG A 29 -12.78 -14.60 -6.75
CA ARG A 29 -12.51 -13.82 -7.97
C ARG A 29 -13.49 -12.65 -8.16
N GLU A 30 -14.78 -12.81 -7.86
CA GLU A 30 -15.80 -11.75 -7.92
C GLU A 30 -15.60 -10.70 -6.82
N ARG A 31 -15.21 -11.10 -5.60
CA ARG A 31 -14.81 -10.15 -4.53
C ARG A 31 -13.57 -9.35 -4.93
N HIS A 32 -12.69 -9.93 -5.73
CA HIS A 32 -11.47 -9.31 -6.27
C HIS A 32 -11.69 -8.61 -7.63
N THR A 33 -12.87 -8.73 -8.25
CA THR A 33 -13.20 -8.04 -9.52
C THR A 33 -13.90 -6.72 -9.19
N VAL A 34 -13.08 -5.71 -8.88
CA VAL A 34 -13.32 -4.26 -8.99
C VAL A 34 -14.78 -3.83 -9.15
N ARG A 35 -15.50 -3.65 -8.02
CA ARG A 35 -16.55 -2.64 -7.85
C ARG A 35 -17.00 -2.52 -6.38
N GLY A 36 -16.35 -1.62 -5.65
CA GLY A 36 -16.77 -1.13 -4.33
C GLY A 36 -16.12 -1.90 -3.18
N LYS A 37 -15.31 -1.33 -2.30
CA LYS A 37 -15.18 0.05 -1.81
C LYS A 37 -13.72 0.48 -1.91
N VAL A 38 -13.42 1.49 -2.73
CA VAL A 38 -12.24 2.31 -2.49
C VAL A 38 -12.67 3.31 -1.42
N ILE A 39 -11.97 3.41 -0.29
CA ILE A 39 -12.23 4.50 0.65
C ILE A 39 -11.93 5.81 -0.08
N GLN A 40 -12.96 6.57 -0.41
CA GLN A 40 -12.80 7.92 -0.94
C GLN A 40 -12.34 8.84 0.20
N PHE A 41 -11.20 9.48 0.01
CA PHE A 41 -10.77 10.62 0.80
C PHE A 41 -10.81 11.91 -0.05
N PRO A 42 -10.91 13.09 0.57
CA PRO A 42 -10.90 14.35 -0.17
C PRO A 42 -9.64 14.46 -1.07
N GLY A 43 -9.84 14.66 -2.37
CA GLY A 43 -8.76 14.67 -3.37
C GLY A 43 -8.52 13.34 -4.10
N SER A 44 -9.14 12.23 -3.69
CA SER A 44 -9.09 10.96 -4.44
C SER A 44 -9.86 11.06 -5.77
N LYS A 45 -9.20 10.78 -6.89
CA LYS A 45 -9.84 10.74 -8.23
C LYS A 45 -10.17 9.29 -8.61
N PRO A 46 -11.34 9.02 -9.21
CA PRO A 46 -11.67 7.68 -9.69
C PRO A 46 -10.71 7.26 -10.81
N ALA A 47 -10.34 5.98 -10.82
CA ALA A 47 -9.47 5.37 -11.81
C ALA A 47 -10.15 5.34 -13.19
N SER A 48 -10.04 6.43 -13.94
CA SER A 48 -10.51 6.55 -15.32
C SER A 48 -9.34 7.03 -16.18
N ALA A 49 -8.97 6.21 -17.16
CA ALA A 49 -7.89 6.37 -18.15
C ALA A 49 -6.45 6.17 -17.64
N MET A 50 -6.02 4.89 -17.51
CA MET A 50 -4.61 4.52 -17.32
C MET A 50 -3.98 4.04 -18.65
N LYS A 51 -2.69 4.33 -18.88
CA LYS A 51 -1.90 3.82 -20.03
C LYS A 51 -1.34 2.41 -19.76
N PRO A 52 -0.96 1.62 -20.79
CA PRO A 52 -0.54 0.21 -20.62
C PRO A 52 0.70 0.00 -19.73
N GLU A 53 1.67 0.92 -19.75
CA GLU A 53 2.85 0.82 -18.88
C GLU A 53 2.48 1.05 -17.40
N ALA A 54 1.65 2.06 -17.14
CA ALA A 54 1.12 2.33 -15.80
C ALA A 54 0.19 1.21 -15.30
N GLU A 55 -0.47 0.48 -16.20
CA GLU A 55 -1.31 -0.69 -15.87
C GLU A 55 -0.50 -1.90 -15.40
N ARG A 56 0.64 -2.21 -16.04
CA ARG A 56 1.55 -3.28 -15.59
C ARG A 56 2.14 -3.00 -14.22
N LEU A 57 2.48 -1.73 -13.98
CA LEU A 57 3.04 -1.27 -12.71
C LEU A 57 2.00 -1.25 -11.60
N TRP A 58 0.78 -0.84 -11.94
CA TRP A 58 -0.38 -1.01 -11.06
C TRP A 58 -0.62 -2.49 -10.74
N GLN A 59 -0.53 -3.39 -11.73
CA GLN A 59 -0.63 -4.84 -11.49
C GLN A 59 0.48 -5.36 -10.58
N MET A 60 1.74 -4.95 -10.75
CA MET A 60 2.82 -5.37 -9.86
C MET A 60 2.65 -4.87 -8.42
N LEU A 61 2.27 -3.61 -8.25
CA LEU A 61 1.97 -3.02 -6.95
C LEU A 61 0.76 -3.69 -6.29
N ASN A 62 -0.31 -3.91 -7.07
CA ASN A 62 -1.55 -4.53 -6.59
C ASN A 62 -1.35 -6.02 -6.26
N ASP A 63 -0.60 -6.75 -7.08
CA ASP A 63 -0.22 -8.14 -6.78
C ASP A 63 0.57 -8.20 -5.46
N LYS A 64 1.58 -7.33 -5.29
CA LYS A 64 2.34 -7.29 -4.04
C LYS A 64 1.47 -6.89 -2.85
N LEU A 65 0.62 -5.86 -2.97
CA LEU A 65 -0.32 -5.41 -1.94
C LEU A 65 -1.22 -6.54 -1.43
N VAL A 66 -1.72 -7.38 -2.34
CA VAL A 66 -2.60 -8.53 -2.04
C VAL A 66 -1.85 -9.64 -1.29
N TRP A 67 -0.55 -9.81 -1.53
CA TRP A 67 0.27 -10.85 -0.87
C TRP A 67 0.90 -10.40 0.46
N LEU A 68 0.84 -9.11 0.79
CA LEU A 68 1.32 -8.62 2.08
C LEU A 68 0.36 -9.02 3.20
N ASP A 69 0.93 -9.38 4.35
CA ASP A 69 0.19 -9.67 5.56
C ASP A 69 -0.19 -8.36 6.25
N TRP A 70 -1.49 -8.16 6.50
CA TRP A 70 -2.04 -6.93 7.08
C TRP A 70 -2.70 -7.23 8.40
N LYS A 71 -2.36 -6.45 9.42
CA LYS A 71 -2.95 -6.58 10.76
C LYS A 71 -4.39 -6.08 10.84
N ALA A 72 -4.75 -5.11 9.98
CA ALA A 72 -6.10 -4.58 9.85
C ALA A 72 -6.38 -4.18 8.40
N ASP A 73 -7.63 -4.35 7.95
CA ASP A 73 -8.05 -4.05 6.58
C ASP A 73 -7.89 -2.56 6.26
N GLU A 74 -8.07 -1.66 7.25
CA GLU A 74 -7.95 -0.22 7.07
C GLU A 74 -6.54 0.18 6.60
N HIS A 75 -5.50 -0.50 7.08
CA HIS A 75 -4.12 -0.25 6.67
C HIS A 75 -3.87 -0.65 5.21
N ARG A 76 -4.47 -1.77 4.78
CA ARG A 76 -4.43 -2.23 3.40
C ARG A 76 -5.19 -1.28 2.49
N GLU A 77 -6.42 -0.94 2.86
CA GLU A 77 -7.30 -0.05 2.08
C GLU A 77 -6.68 1.35 1.91
N LEU A 78 -5.99 1.86 2.94
CA LEU A 78 -5.22 3.10 2.82
C LEU A 78 -4.12 2.98 1.76
N ALA A 79 -3.36 1.88 1.80
CA ALA A 79 -2.26 1.64 0.86
C ALA A 79 -2.76 1.48 -0.59
N GLU A 80 -3.81 0.69 -0.77
CA GLU A 80 -4.49 0.49 -2.06
C GLU A 80 -5.01 1.80 -2.66
N SER A 81 -5.34 2.79 -1.82
CA SER A 81 -5.77 4.09 -2.32
C SER A 81 -4.61 5.06 -2.56
N VAL A 82 -3.65 5.16 -1.64
CA VAL A 82 -2.61 6.20 -1.65
C VAL A 82 -1.51 5.92 -2.66
N PHE A 83 -0.97 4.70 -2.68
CA PHE A 83 0.17 4.38 -3.55
C PHE A 83 -0.17 4.47 -5.04
N PRO A 84 -1.32 3.93 -5.52
CA PRO A 84 -1.74 4.15 -6.90
C PRO A 84 -2.02 5.62 -7.22
N GLN A 85 -2.52 6.40 -6.26
CA GLN A 85 -2.75 7.83 -6.44
C GLN A 85 -1.43 8.59 -6.63
N ILE A 86 -0.40 8.29 -5.83
CA ILE A 86 0.96 8.85 -5.96
C ILE A 86 1.53 8.55 -7.34
N CYS A 87 1.48 7.27 -7.78
CA CYS A 87 1.96 6.89 -9.10
C CYS A 87 1.26 7.67 -10.22
N ARG A 88 -0.06 7.88 -10.10
CA ARG A 88 -0.86 8.65 -11.07
C ARG A 88 -0.53 10.13 -11.07
N ASP A 89 -0.51 10.76 -9.90
CA ASP A 89 -0.36 12.22 -9.75
C ASP A 89 1.03 12.68 -10.22
N TYR A 90 2.06 11.90 -9.92
CA TYR A 90 3.44 12.20 -10.29
C TYR A 90 3.89 11.53 -11.58
N LYS A 91 3.00 10.80 -12.26
CA LYS A 91 3.24 10.13 -13.55
C LYS A 91 4.50 9.26 -13.54
N LEU A 92 4.69 8.50 -12.48
CA LEU A 92 5.86 7.63 -12.29
C LEU A 92 5.87 6.53 -13.35
N LYS A 93 7.03 6.28 -13.96
CA LYS A 93 7.18 5.34 -15.09
C LYS A 93 8.51 4.60 -15.10
N ASP A 94 9.55 5.22 -14.56
CA ASP A 94 10.88 4.62 -14.46
C ASP A 94 10.97 3.68 -13.26
N GLU A 95 11.79 2.63 -13.39
CA GLU A 95 11.92 1.58 -12.39
C GLU A 95 12.45 2.10 -11.04
N ASP A 96 13.30 3.13 -11.05
CA ASP A 96 13.89 3.72 -9.84
C ASP A 96 12.84 4.41 -8.96
N THR A 97 12.03 5.31 -9.54
CA THR A 97 10.96 6.00 -8.80
C THR A 97 9.91 5.02 -8.31
N LEU A 98 9.63 3.96 -9.07
CA LEU A 98 8.68 2.92 -8.68
C LEU A 98 9.23 2.07 -7.54
N PHE A 99 10.53 1.73 -7.57
CA PHE A 99 11.18 1.02 -6.50
C PHE A 99 11.17 1.83 -5.20
N LYS A 100 11.39 3.15 -5.26
CA LYS A 100 11.25 4.06 -4.11
C LYS A 100 9.85 4.03 -3.51
N VAL A 101 8.82 4.11 -4.34
CA VAL A 101 7.41 4.06 -3.89
C VAL A 101 7.05 2.67 -3.34
N PHE A 102 7.55 1.60 -3.94
CA PHE A 102 7.38 0.24 -3.43
C PHE A 102 8.07 0.04 -2.08
N SER A 103 9.27 0.60 -1.90
CA SER A 103 10.01 0.55 -0.64
C SER A 103 9.22 1.25 0.47
N LEU A 104 8.61 2.40 0.17
CA LEU A 104 7.72 3.09 1.10
C LEU A 104 6.46 2.28 1.43
N LEU A 105 5.92 1.50 0.47
CA LEU A 105 4.81 0.59 0.73
C LEU A 105 5.19 -0.49 1.74
N LEU A 106 6.38 -1.07 1.63
CA LEU A 106 6.87 -2.07 2.59
C LEU A 106 7.07 -1.45 3.98
N ILE A 107 7.60 -0.23 4.05
CA ILE A 107 7.71 0.52 5.31
C ILE A 107 6.34 0.73 5.93
N TRP A 108 5.34 1.16 5.16
CA TRP A 108 3.97 1.31 5.66
C TRP A 108 3.39 -0.01 6.16
N ASN A 109 3.59 -1.10 5.43
CA ASN A 109 3.12 -2.42 5.86
C ASN A 109 3.74 -2.80 7.22
N ASN A 110 5.06 -2.75 7.35
CA ASN A 110 5.76 -3.08 8.60
C ASN A 110 5.33 -2.15 9.75
N PHE A 111 5.33 -0.84 9.53
CA PHE A 111 4.85 0.14 10.51
C PHE A 111 3.44 -0.17 10.97
N SER A 112 2.52 -0.47 10.05
CA SER A 112 1.13 -0.78 10.39
C SER A 112 0.97 -2.08 11.18
N LYS A 113 1.84 -3.07 10.97
CA LYS A 113 1.82 -4.32 11.75
C LYS A 113 2.33 -4.12 13.17
N GLU A 114 3.42 -3.38 13.32
CA GLU A 114 4.07 -3.14 14.60
C GLU A 114 3.27 -2.15 15.44
N VAL A 115 3.02 -0.95 14.90
CA VAL A 115 2.37 0.14 15.61
C VAL A 115 0.85 -0.02 15.65
N ASN A 116 0.26 -0.65 14.64
CA ASN A 116 -1.19 -0.84 14.50
C ASN A 116 -2.01 0.44 14.77
N PRO A 117 -1.73 1.55 14.05
CA PRO A 117 -2.27 2.85 14.37
C PRO A 117 -3.79 2.91 14.17
N SER A 118 -4.55 3.20 15.21
CA SER A 118 -5.99 3.45 15.06
C SER A 118 -6.24 4.88 14.56
N TYR A 119 -6.96 5.03 13.45
CA TYR A 119 -7.37 6.33 12.92
C TYR A 119 -8.82 6.31 12.44
N ARG A 120 -9.60 7.35 12.79
CA ARG A 120 -11.00 7.50 12.33
C ARG A 120 -11.10 8.01 10.89
N LYS A 121 -10.09 8.75 10.42
CA LYS A 121 -10.01 9.29 9.06
C LYS A 121 -8.62 9.01 8.47
N PRO A 122 -8.53 8.49 7.25
CA PRO A 122 -7.25 8.13 6.62
C PRO A 122 -6.39 9.34 6.23
N GLY A 123 -6.98 10.53 6.09
CA GLY A 123 -6.32 11.71 5.50
C GLY A 123 -5.00 12.09 6.16
N GLY A 124 -4.86 11.89 7.48
CA GLY A 124 -3.61 12.19 8.18
C GLY A 124 -2.44 11.32 7.72
N TYR A 125 -2.63 10.00 7.70
CA TYR A 125 -1.62 9.07 7.22
C TYR A 125 -1.47 9.10 5.70
N ALA A 126 -2.55 9.36 4.95
CA ALA A 126 -2.48 9.57 3.51
C ALA A 126 -1.56 10.75 3.14
N ALA A 127 -1.74 11.90 3.81
CA ALA A 127 -0.90 13.06 3.62
C ALA A 127 0.55 12.81 4.00
N ALA A 128 0.76 12.05 5.09
CA ALA A 128 2.10 11.70 5.54
C ALA A 128 2.83 10.77 4.56
N LEU A 129 2.16 9.73 4.05
CA LEU A 129 2.71 8.81 3.05
C LEU A 129 3.02 9.52 1.74
N GLU A 130 2.13 10.40 1.27
CA GLU A 130 2.40 11.19 0.07
C GLU A 130 3.57 12.15 0.28
N HIS A 131 3.67 12.80 1.44
CA HIS A 131 4.82 13.64 1.78
C HIS A 131 6.13 12.85 1.73
N LEU A 132 6.18 11.67 2.36
CA LEU A 132 7.36 10.82 2.34
C LEU A 132 7.70 10.35 0.91
N ALA A 133 6.70 10.00 0.11
CA ALA A 133 6.92 9.67 -1.29
C ALA A 133 7.52 10.84 -2.06
N THR A 134 6.97 12.05 -1.92
CA THR A 134 7.52 13.24 -2.61
C THR A 134 8.95 13.56 -2.17
N SER A 135 9.29 13.33 -0.90
CA SER A 135 10.66 13.49 -0.40
C SER A 135 11.60 12.43 -0.99
N LEU A 136 11.20 11.16 -1.04
CA LEU A 136 11.98 10.07 -1.66
C LEU A 136 12.18 10.25 -3.17
N LEU A 137 11.20 10.86 -3.83
CA LEU A 137 11.20 11.15 -5.27
C LEU A 137 11.85 12.50 -5.60
N GLU A 138 12.34 13.24 -4.60
CA GLU A 138 12.98 14.56 -4.76
C GLU A 138 12.10 15.59 -5.50
N LEU A 139 10.78 15.49 -5.32
CA LEU A 139 9.82 16.35 -6.00
C LEU A 139 9.63 17.66 -5.23
N PRO A 140 9.50 18.81 -5.92
CA PRO A 140 9.35 20.13 -5.30
C PRO A 140 7.92 20.37 -4.81
N VAL A 141 7.41 19.49 -3.95
CA VAL A 141 6.06 19.57 -3.35
C VAL A 141 6.20 19.94 -1.89
N THR A 142 5.48 20.97 -1.45
CA THR A 142 5.57 21.43 -0.06
C THR A 142 4.61 20.68 0.86
N LYS A 143 4.99 20.55 2.14
CA LYS A 143 4.09 20.06 3.21
C LYS A 143 2.77 20.82 3.27
N SER A 144 2.79 22.13 2.99
CA SER A 144 1.60 22.98 3.04
C SER A 144 0.60 22.62 1.93
N GLU A 145 1.09 22.38 0.70
CA GLU A 145 0.26 21.96 -0.42
C GLU A 145 -0.38 20.59 -0.17
N LEU A 146 0.38 19.64 0.39
CA LEU A 146 -0.13 18.31 0.73
C LEU A 146 -1.15 18.37 1.87
N ALA A 147 -0.88 19.16 2.91
CA ALA A 147 -1.84 19.35 4.00
C ALA A 147 -3.18 19.89 3.47
N LYS A 148 -3.13 20.86 2.56
CA LYS A 148 -4.33 21.39 1.88
C LYS A 148 -5.01 20.33 0.99
N LYS A 149 -4.23 19.58 0.20
CA LYS A 149 -4.75 18.53 -0.70
C LYS A 149 -5.55 17.47 0.04
N HIS A 150 -5.05 17.05 1.21
CA HIS A 150 -5.64 15.99 2.04
C HIS A 150 -6.63 16.52 3.09
N GLU A 151 -6.91 17.82 3.10
CA GLU A 151 -7.78 18.49 4.09
C GLU A 151 -7.37 18.22 5.54
N VAL A 152 -6.06 18.24 5.82
CA VAL A 152 -5.49 18.06 7.16
C VAL A 152 -4.69 19.29 7.60
N SER A 153 -4.47 19.43 8.91
CA SER A 153 -3.58 20.48 9.41
C SER A 153 -2.11 20.14 9.10
N PRO A 154 -1.23 21.13 8.84
CA PRO A 154 0.21 20.89 8.70
C PRO A 154 0.83 20.20 9.91
N ALA A 155 0.33 20.49 11.12
CA ALA A 155 0.77 19.83 12.35
C ALA A 155 0.43 18.33 12.36
N THR A 156 -0.77 17.96 11.88
CA THR A 156 -1.20 16.56 11.74
C THR A 156 -0.33 15.82 10.73
N LEU A 157 -0.10 16.41 9.56
CA LEU A 157 0.78 15.85 8.54
C LEU A 157 2.17 15.61 9.11
N ASN A 158 2.77 16.64 9.72
CA ASN A 158 4.12 16.55 10.24
C ASN A 158 4.25 15.48 11.33
N ARG A 159 3.28 15.40 12.27
CA ARG A 159 3.26 14.37 13.30
C ARG A 159 3.30 12.96 12.71
N TYR A 160 2.44 12.67 11.74
CA TYR A 160 2.35 11.34 11.16
C TYR A 160 3.53 11.02 10.25
N SER A 161 4.07 12.01 9.51
CA SER A 161 5.30 11.84 8.75
C SER A 161 6.47 11.52 9.67
N SER A 162 6.63 12.26 10.79
CA SER A 162 7.68 11.99 11.78
C SER A 162 7.57 10.58 12.37
N GLN A 163 6.36 10.12 12.73
CA GLN A 163 6.17 8.76 13.25
C GLN A 163 6.65 7.67 12.29
N ILE A 164 6.34 7.81 10.99
CA ILE A 164 6.75 6.82 9.99
C ILE A 164 8.26 6.94 9.70
N SER A 165 8.80 8.17 9.66
CA SER A 165 10.24 8.39 9.48
C SER A 165 11.08 7.84 10.63
N GLU A 166 10.68 8.09 11.89
CA GLU A 166 11.38 7.55 13.06
C GLU A 166 11.38 6.03 13.07
N PHE A 167 10.29 5.41 12.63
CA PHE A 167 10.22 3.96 12.43
C PHE A 167 11.21 3.49 11.34
N MET A 168 11.27 4.19 10.21
CA MET A 168 12.20 3.89 9.12
C MET A 168 13.66 4.00 9.59
N ASP A 169 14.01 5.02 10.37
CA ASP A 169 15.35 5.21 10.92
C ASP A 169 15.71 4.13 11.95
N GLY A 170 14.74 3.70 12.77
CA GLY A 170 14.92 2.61 13.73
C GLY A 170 15.21 1.27 13.06
N VAL A 171 14.54 0.97 11.93
CA VAL A 171 14.80 -0.23 11.12
C VAL A 171 16.20 -0.15 10.50
N ALA A 172 16.58 0.98 9.91
CA ALA A 172 17.90 1.17 9.33
C ALA A 172 19.04 1.05 10.37
N ALA A 173 18.81 1.51 11.61
CA ALA A 173 19.76 1.37 12.70
C ALA A 173 19.90 -0.09 13.18
N SER A 174 18.84 -0.90 13.12
CA SER A 174 18.88 -2.31 13.49
C SER A 174 19.58 -3.21 12.46
N ASP A 175 19.48 -2.87 11.17
CA ASP A 175 20.17 -3.58 10.08
C ASP A 175 21.64 -3.11 9.89
N GLY A 176 22.01 -1.97 10.48
CA GLY A 176 23.31 -1.32 10.31
C GLY A 176 24.33 -1.52 11.43
N ALA A 177 24.05 -2.34 12.45
CA ALA A 177 25.03 -2.61 13.50
C ALA A 177 26.10 -3.61 13.01
N PRO A 178 27.36 -3.21 12.75
CA PRO A 178 28.43 -4.18 12.58
C PRO A 178 28.59 -4.93 13.91
N ALA A 179 28.59 -6.26 13.84
CA ALA A 179 28.94 -7.13 14.95
C ALA A 179 30.22 -6.58 15.61
N GLY A 180 30.07 -6.15 16.87
CA GLY A 180 31.12 -5.53 17.64
C GLY A 180 32.39 -6.37 17.59
N GLN A 181 33.50 -5.68 17.31
CA GLN A 181 34.84 -6.20 17.52
C GLN A 181 34.94 -6.64 18.99
N GLY A 182 34.98 -7.96 19.21
CA GLY A 182 35.42 -8.55 20.46
C GLY A 182 36.91 -8.32 20.60
N ASN A 183 37.26 -7.18 21.20
CA ASN A 183 38.58 -6.92 21.74
C ASN A 183 38.73 -7.72 23.04
N GLU A 184 39.34 -8.90 22.98
CA GLU A 184 39.94 -9.54 24.16
C GLU A 184 41.45 -9.34 24.10
N GLY A 185 41.88 -8.24 24.70
CA GLY A 185 43.24 -8.05 25.14
C GLY A 185 43.46 -8.73 26.50
N SER A 186 44.56 -9.46 26.58
CA SER A 186 45.44 -9.63 27.75
C SER A 186 44.89 -10.33 29.00
N GLY A 187 45.52 -11.45 29.36
CA GLY A 187 45.40 -11.97 30.73
C GLY A 187 46.08 -13.32 30.99
N ASN A 188 47.42 -13.28 31.12
CA ASN A 188 48.31 -14.25 31.78
C ASN A 188 48.81 -15.47 30.98
#